data_AF-A0A959MEE4-F1
#
_entry.id   AF-A0A959MEE4-F1
#
_cell.length_a   1.000
_cell.length_b   1.000
_cell.length_c   1.000
_cell.angle_alpha   90.00
_cell.angle_beta   90.00
_cell.angle_gamma   90.00
#
_symmetry.space_group_name_H-M   'P 1'
#
loop_
_entity.id
_entity.type
_entity.pdbx_description
1 polymer ?
#
loop_
_entity_poly.entity_id
_entity_poly.type
_entity_poly.pdbx_seq_one_letter_code
_entity_poly.pdbx_strand_id
1 'polypeptide(L)'
;MIRRNSILQFVLVFPLLFSGLATVAQSQNSLKDLTDSVSYAIGMNFTVTELIPSFEAFGEQGVAVNPEFVGRTIGNQLLAKTTEYTAADSVSYSHGLNMVNKTLMPALLNLQALGIAVNREVMAQAINDILAGRKTVISDSVAQRALVVLQQVIVERTGDFVAQFAEESKKEEVKFLADNGTKPGVKTTPSGLQYQVLAEGSGASPTIKDSVSVRCLGKLINGTIFDQTEEGKSVKCAVAGVVPGWSEALMMMKPGSKWLLYIPSNLGYGSRGGLGGKIGPNQLMIYEIELIRVN
;
A
#
# COMPACT_ATOMS: atom_id res chain seq x y z
N MET A 1 2.69 12.84 -36.11
CA MET A 1 3.97 12.11 -36.25
C MET A 1 4.70 12.20 -34.92
N ILE A 2 4.65 11.10 -34.15
CA ILE A 2 5.61 10.59 -33.14
C ILE A 2 6.18 11.56 -32.06
N ARG A 3 5.65 11.36 -30.83
CA ARG A 3 6.26 11.31 -29.47
C ARG A 3 7.54 12.11 -29.17
N ARG A 4 7.50 12.84 -28.04
CA ARG A 4 8.42 12.58 -26.91
C ARG A 4 7.81 12.96 -25.56
N ASN A 5 7.72 11.96 -24.69
CA ASN A 5 7.42 12.06 -23.26
C ASN A 5 8.33 13.07 -22.58
N SER A 6 7.74 14.03 -21.87
CA SER A 6 8.43 14.88 -20.90
C SER A 6 8.09 14.39 -19.49
N ILE A 7 8.51 13.16 -19.17
CA ILE A 7 8.67 12.70 -17.79
C ILE A 7 10.15 12.88 -17.49
N LEU A 8 10.54 14.10 -17.11
CA LEU A 8 11.79 14.42 -16.42
C LEU A 8 11.80 15.94 -16.24
N GLN A 9 11.37 16.41 -15.08
CA GLN A 9 11.84 17.63 -14.42
C GLN A 9 10.94 17.92 -13.23
N PHE A 10 11.24 17.29 -12.10
CA PHE A 10 11.17 17.90 -10.76
C PHE A 10 12.09 17.08 -9.85
N VAL A 11 13.38 17.11 -10.19
CA VAL A 11 14.46 16.96 -9.21
C VAL A 11 14.79 18.38 -8.82
N LEU A 12 14.63 18.75 -7.55
CA LEU A 12 15.31 19.83 -6.81
C LEU A 12 14.36 20.46 -5.78
N VAL A 13 14.38 19.96 -4.54
CA VAL A 13 14.67 20.79 -3.37
C VAL A 13 15.34 19.91 -2.32
N PHE A 14 16.53 20.32 -1.86
CA PHE A 14 17.24 20.04 -0.58
C PHE A 14 18.72 19.64 -0.73
N PRO A 15 19.63 20.62 -0.94
CA PRO A 15 21.07 20.39 -1.01
C PRO A 15 21.76 20.20 0.36
N LEU A 16 21.09 20.55 1.48
CA LEU A 16 21.81 20.82 2.74
C LEU A 16 22.09 19.59 3.62
N LEU A 17 21.36 18.48 3.47
CA LEU A 17 21.60 17.23 4.21
C LEU A 17 22.33 16.16 3.39
N PHE A 18 22.19 16.19 2.06
CA PHE A 18 22.89 15.30 1.15
C PHE A 18 24.41 15.52 1.14
N SER A 19 24.87 16.74 1.40
CA SER A 19 26.30 17.06 1.52
C SER A 19 26.98 16.28 2.65
N GLY A 20 26.30 16.08 3.79
CA GLY A 20 26.82 15.30 4.91
C GLY A 20 26.99 13.81 4.61
N LEU A 21 26.13 13.23 3.77
CA LEU A 21 26.21 11.81 3.34
C LEU A 21 27.19 11.61 2.18
N ALA A 22 27.25 12.54 1.23
CA ALA A 22 28.24 12.52 0.15
C ALA A 22 29.69 12.59 0.69
N THR A 23 29.90 13.33 1.79
CA THR A 23 31.21 13.42 2.45
C THR A 23 31.59 12.12 3.18
N VAL A 24 30.60 11.31 3.60
CA VAL A 24 30.82 10.01 4.28
C VAL A 24 31.13 8.88 3.28
N ALA A 25 30.60 8.95 2.05
CA ALA A 25 30.88 7.97 1.00
C ALA A 25 32.37 7.94 0.58
N GLN A 26 33.15 8.98 0.87
CA GLN A 26 34.53 9.12 0.41
C GLN A 26 35.62 8.53 1.32
N SER A 27 35.32 8.06 2.54
CA SER A 27 36.40 7.70 3.49
C SER A 27 36.74 6.21 3.64
N GLN A 28 35.98 5.26 3.08
CA GLN A 28 36.39 3.84 3.02
C GLN A 28 35.89 3.17 1.73
N ASN A 29 36.79 2.48 1.05
CA ASN A 29 36.84 2.25 -0.39
C ASN A 29 35.83 1.21 -0.96
N SER A 30 34.58 1.09 -0.50
CA SER A 30 33.66 0.05 -1.02
C SER A 30 32.20 0.44 -1.31
N LEU A 31 31.68 1.56 -0.81
CA LEU A 31 30.31 2.00 -1.12
C LEU A 31 30.37 3.17 -2.11
N LYS A 32 29.71 3.03 -3.25
CA LYS A 32 29.89 3.95 -4.39
C LYS A 32 29.01 5.19 -4.29
N ASP A 33 27.87 5.08 -3.63
CA ASP A 33 26.86 6.13 -3.56
C ASP A 33 25.92 5.98 -2.34
N LEU A 34 24.87 6.81 -2.32
CA LEU A 34 23.84 6.76 -1.29
C LEU A 34 23.02 5.46 -1.36
N THR A 35 22.78 4.91 -2.55
CA THR A 35 22.05 3.64 -2.71
C THR A 35 22.83 2.52 -2.04
N ASP A 36 24.15 2.45 -2.22
CA ASP A 36 25.01 1.49 -1.53
C ASP A 36 25.00 1.70 0.00
N SER A 37 25.08 2.96 0.45
CA SER A 37 25.03 3.29 1.88
C SER A 37 23.72 2.89 2.56
N VAL A 38 22.59 3.16 1.91
CA VAL A 38 21.25 2.73 2.37
C VAL A 38 21.12 1.21 2.31
N SER A 39 21.63 0.57 1.27
CA SER A 39 21.56 -0.89 1.11
C SER A 39 22.37 -1.61 2.20
N TYR A 40 23.57 -1.11 2.50
CA TYR A 40 24.41 -1.62 3.57
C TYR A 40 23.71 -1.42 4.93
N ALA A 41 23.12 -0.24 5.18
CA ALA A 41 22.38 0.05 6.40
C ALA A 41 21.14 -0.84 6.59
N ILE A 42 20.40 -1.15 5.51
CA ILE A 42 19.29 -2.12 5.53
C ILE A 42 19.81 -3.49 5.96
N GLY A 43 20.93 -3.95 5.37
CA GLY A 43 21.55 -5.22 5.73
C GLY A 43 21.99 -5.25 7.19
N MET A 44 22.63 -4.18 7.69
CA MET A 44 23.00 -4.05 9.10
C MET A 44 21.79 -4.15 10.01
N ASN A 45 20.73 -3.36 9.73
CA ASN A 45 19.53 -3.32 10.55
C ASN A 45 18.84 -4.68 10.58
N PHE A 46 18.63 -5.29 9.41
CA PHE A 46 18.02 -6.62 9.32
C PHE A 46 18.79 -7.67 10.12
N THR A 47 20.12 -7.64 10.09
CA THR A 47 20.91 -8.60 10.87
C THR A 47 20.75 -8.41 12.37
N VAL A 48 20.83 -7.16 12.84
CA VAL A 48 20.78 -6.85 14.27
C VAL A 48 19.37 -7.02 14.85
N THR A 49 18.33 -6.62 14.13
CA THR A 49 16.96 -6.61 14.67
C THR A 49 16.17 -7.89 14.39
N GLU A 50 16.53 -8.64 13.34
CA GLU A 50 15.78 -9.85 12.94
C GLU A 50 16.65 -11.11 13.09
N LEU A 51 17.81 -11.17 12.42
CA LEU A 51 18.58 -12.42 12.31
C LEU A 51 19.19 -12.86 13.63
N ILE A 52 19.94 -12.00 14.32
CA ILE A 52 20.61 -12.35 15.57
C ILE A 52 19.59 -12.80 16.64
N PRO A 53 18.51 -12.06 16.92
CA PRO A 53 17.48 -12.52 17.88
C PRO A 53 16.86 -13.86 17.49
N SER A 54 16.67 -14.11 16.18
CA SER A 54 16.12 -15.40 15.73
C SER A 54 17.08 -16.57 16.02
N PHE A 55 18.39 -16.36 15.91
CA PHE A 55 19.39 -17.40 16.22
C PHE A 55 19.51 -17.65 17.72
N GLU A 56 19.45 -16.59 18.52
CA GLU A 56 19.43 -16.71 19.99
C GLU A 56 18.23 -17.55 20.44
N ALA A 57 17.03 -17.30 19.88
CA ALA A 57 15.83 -18.07 20.17
C ALA A 57 15.93 -19.56 19.78
N PHE A 58 16.61 -19.90 18.68
CA PHE A 58 16.89 -21.30 18.33
C PHE A 58 17.86 -21.95 19.31
N GLY A 59 18.89 -21.22 19.74
CA GLY A 59 19.85 -21.68 20.75
C GLY A 59 19.14 -22.03 22.06
N GLU A 60 18.20 -21.20 22.51
CA GLU A 60 17.38 -21.47 23.69
C GLU A 60 16.51 -22.73 23.55
N GLN A 61 16.13 -23.09 22.33
CA GLN A 61 15.36 -24.30 22.00
C GLN A 61 16.25 -25.53 21.73
N GLY A 62 17.58 -25.41 21.89
CA GLY A 62 18.53 -26.49 21.62
C GLY A 62 18.71 -26.80 20.12
N VAL A 63 18.29 -25.89 19.24
CA VAL A 63 18.42 -26.03 17.79
C VAL A 63 19.73 -25.38 17.32
N ALA A 64 20.64 -26.19 16.78
CA ALA A 64 21.90 -25.70 16.24
C ALA A 64 21.69 -24.98 14.89
N VAL A 65 22.24 -23.77 14.78
CA VAL A 65 22.27 -22.96 13.56
C VAL A 65 23.71 -22.53 13.24
N ASN A 66 23.98 -22.30 11.96
CA ASN A 66 25.23 -21.78 11.41
C ASN A 66 24.95 -20.39 10.82
N PRO A 67 25.19 -19.30 11.58
CA PRO A 67 24.91 -17.94 11.13
C PRO A 67 25.61 -17.55 9.83
N GLU A 68 26.84 -18.02 9.62
CA GLU A 68 27.60 -17.73 8.40
C GLU A 68 26.94 -18.35 7.15
N PHE A 69 26.34 -19.54 7.31
CA PHE A 69 25.59 -20.21 6.26
C PHE A 69 24.33 -19.44 5.86
N VAL A 70 23.65 -18.82 6.83
CA VAL A 70 22.46 -17.99 6.60
C VAL A 70 22.80 -16.73 5.82
N GLY A 71 23.84 -15.99 6.23
CA GLY A 71 24.26 -14.77 5.53
C GLY A 71 24.58 -14.99 4.06
N ARG A 72 25.30 -16.08 3.76
CA ARG A 72 25.64 -16.49 2.37
C ARG A 72 24.40 -16.83 1.55
N THR A 73 23.42 -17.53 2.15
CA THR A 73 22.14 -17.87 1.53
C THR A 73 21.35 -16.61 1.17
N ILE A 74 21.27 -15.65 2.09
CA ILE A 74 20.56 -14.37 1.87
C ILE A 74 21.25 -13.56 0.77
N GLY A 75 22.58 -13.62 0.71
CA GLY A 75 23.37 -12.94 -0.31
C GLY A 75 23.43 -13.61 -1.68
N ASN A 76 22.70 -14.70 -1.90
CA ASN A 76 22.81 -15.56 -3.09
C ASN A 76 24.25 -16.02 -3.39
N GLN A 77 25.12 -16.05 -2.37
CA GLN A 77 26.47 -16.58 -2.47
C GLN A 77 26.40 -18.09 -2.22
N LEU A 78 25.88 -18.83 -3.20
CA LEU A 78 25.85 -20.29 -3.14
C LEU A 78 27.28 -20.83 -3.07
N LEU A 79 27.53 -21.74 -2.12
CA LEU A 79 28.81 -22.40 -1.96
C LEU A 79 29.12 -23.26 -3.20
N ALA A 80 30.40 -23.30 -3.57
CA ALA A 80 30.90 -24.19 -4.60
C ALA A 80 30.44 -25.64 -4.36
N LYS A 81 30.21 -26.38 -5.46
CA LYS A 81 29.57 -27.72 -5.58
C LYS A 81 30.12 -28.87 -4.70
N THR A 82 31.07 -28.65 -3.80
CA THR A 82 31.89 -29.72 -3.20
C THR A 82 31.95 -29.72 -1.67
N THR A 83 30.98 -29.16 -0.95
CA THR A 83 30.97 -29.19 0.52
C THR A 83 29.84 -30.09 1.03
N GLU A 84 30.17 -31.08 1.87
CA GLU A 84 29.16 -31.81 2.65
C GLU A 84 28.47 -30.85 3.63
N TYR A 85 27.13 -30.87 3.65
CA TYR A 85 26.32 -30.02 4.53
C TYR A 85 25.97 -30.73 5.82
N THR A 86 26.09 -30.04 6.95
CA THR A 86 25.63 -30.55 8.25
C THR A 86 24.11 -30.40 8.40
N ALA A 87 23.54 -31.08 9.41
CA ALA A 87 22.14 -30.86 9.80
C ALA A 87 21.90 -29.39 10.20
N ALA A 88 22.86 -28.76 10.89
CA ALA A 88 22.80 -27.34 11.24
C ALA A 88 22.79 -26.46 9.98
N ASP A 89 23.55 -26.78 8.93
CA ASP A 89 23.54 -26.03 7.67
C ASP A 89 22.18 -26.12 6.97
N SER A 90 21.54 -27.30 6.98
CA SER A 90 20.21 -27.49 6.39
C SER A 90 19.13 -26.70 7.12
N VAL A 91 19.15 -26.72 8.46
CA VAL A 91 18.23 -25.91 9.29
C VAL A 91 18.46 -24.42 9.03
N SER A 92 19.73 -24.01 8.99
CA SER A 92 20.14 -22.62 8.72
C SER A 92 19.69 -22.14 7.34
N TYR A 93 19.87 -22.95 6.30
CA TYR A 93 19.39 -22.66 4.95
C TYR A 93 17.89 -22.40 4.91
N SER A 94 17.12 -23.32 5.52
CA SER A 94 15.66 -23.26 5.52
C SER A 94 15.15 -22.03 6.28
N HIS A 95 15.78 -21.69 7.40
CA HIS A 95 15.44 -20.51 8.20
C HIS A 95 15.81 -19.22 7.47
N GLY A 96 17.02 -19.13 6.92
CA GLY A 96 17.46 -17.99 6.11
C GLY A 96 16.54 -17.71 4.93
N LEU A 97 16.15 -18.74 4.17
CA LEU A 97 15.18 -18.61 3.08
C LEU A 97 13.80 -18.16 3.57
N ASN A 98 13.35 -18.68 4.73
CA ASN A 98 12.08 -18.27 5.31
C ASN A 98 12.09 -16.79 5.69
N MET A 99 13.14 -16.32 6.36
CA MET A 99 13.29 -14.90 6.72
C MET A 99 13.39 -14.00 5.49
N VAL A 100 14.10 -14.42 4.45
CA VAL A 100 14.12 -13.69 3.18
C VAL A 100 12.73 -13.62 2.58
N ASN A 101 12.04 -14.75 2.46
CA ASN A 101 10.75 -14.80 1.77
C ASN A 101 9.62 -14.11 2.54
N LYS A 102 9.63 -14.18 3.88
CA LYS A 102 8.56 -13.64 4.72
C LYS A 102 8.80 -12.23 5.24
N THR A 103 10.05 -11.82 5.41
CA THR A 103 10.39 -10.53 6.04
C THR A 103 11.09 -9.60 5.07
N LEU A 104 12.26 -10.00 4.56
CA LEU A 104 13.11 -9.09 3.79
C LEU A 104 12.54 -8.82 2.39
N MET A 105 12.10 -9.85 1.66
CA MET A 105 11.63 -9.72 0.28
C MET A 105 10.37 -8.84 0.17
N PRO A 106 9.32 -8.99 1.02
CA PRO A 106 8.19 -8.07 1.00
C PRO A 106 8.60 -6.62 1.22
N ALA A 107 9.54 -6.35 2.16
CA ALA A 107 10.05 -5.00 2.39
C ALA A 107 10.79 -4.45 1.14
N LEU A 108 11.65 -5.26 0.52
CA LEU A 108 12.36 -4.86 -0.71
C LEU A 108 11.42 -4.62 -1.89
N LEU A 109 10.35 -5.42 -2.02
CA LEU A 109 9.33 -5.22 -3.06
C LEU A 109 8.55 -3.92 -2.83
N ASN A 110 8.23 -3.57 -1.58
CA ASN A 110 7.59 -2.29 -1.27
C ASN A 110 8.48 -1.10 -1.61
N LEU A 111 9.78 -1.17 -1.28
CA LEU A 111 10.75 -0.15 -1.68
C LEU A 111 10.83 -0.03 -3.21
N GLN A 112 10.88 -1.16 -3.91
CA GLN A 112 10.89 -1.20 -5.38
C GLN A 112 9.62 -0.60 -5.99
N ALA A 113 8.44 -0.85 -5.40
CA ALA A 113 7.18 -0.27 -5.83
C ALA A 113 7.16 1.27 -5.70
N LEU A 114 7.90 1.81 -4.72
CA LEU A 114 8.12 3.25 -4.55
C LEU A 114 9.27 3.80 -5.41
N GLY A 115 9.88 2.98 -6.27
CA GLY A 115 11.02 3.36 -7.10
C GLY A 115 12.34 3.50 -6.34
N ILE A 116 12.42 2.97 -5.11
CA ILE A 116 13.62 3.02 -4.27
C ILE A 116 14.48 1.79 -4.59
N ALA A 117 15.64 2.02 -5.18
CA ALA A 117 16.59 0.97 -5.52
C ALA A 117 17.36 0.49 -4.27
N VAL A 118 17.56 -0.83 -4.17
CA VAL A 118 18.41 -1.46 -3.17
C VAL A 118 19.45 -2.31 -3.89
N ASN A 119 20.73 -2.04 -3.63
CA ASN A 119 21.83 -2.87 -4.07
C ASN A 119 21.90 -4.13 -3.19
N ARG A 120 21.43 -5.25 -3.75
CA ARG A 120 21.33 -6.52 -3.03
C ARG A 120 22.70 -7.09 -2.64
N GLU A 121 23.75 -6.85 -3.43
CA GLU A 121 25.10 -7.34 -3.15
C GLU A 121 25.70 -6.62 -1.93
N VAL A 122 25.54 -5.30 -1.87
CA VAL A 122 26.01 -4.46 -0.77
C VAL A 122 25.23 -4.71 0.52
N MET A 123 23.92 -4.91 0.42
CA MET A 123 23.10 -5.34 1.56
C MET A 123 23.55 -6.71 2.09
N ALA A 124 23.81 -7.67 1.20
CA ALA A 124 24.33 -8.99 1.58
C ALA A 124 25.71 -8.92 2.23
N GLN A 125 26.57 -8.01 1.77
CA GLN A 125 27.86 -7.76 2.38
C GLN A 125 27.70 -7.36 3.86
N ALA A 126 26.80 -6.42 4.17
CA ALA A 126 26.55 -6.01 5.55
C ALA A 126 26.10 -7.17 6.46
N ILE A 127 25.19 -8.00 5.96
CA ILE A 127 24.71 -9.19 6.67
C ILE A 127 25.89 -10.12 6.98
N ASN A 128 26.70 -10.41 5.96
CA ASN A 128 27.86 -11.28 6.09
C ASN A 128 28.95 -10.69 6.99
N ASP A 129 29.12 -9.36 7.00
CA ASP A 129 30.12 -8.71 7.86
C ASP A 129 29.74 -8.86 9.33
N ILE A 130 28.48 -8.59 9.69
CA ILE A 130 28.01 -8.69 11.07
C ILE A 130 28.01 -10.16 11.55
N LEU A 131 27.48 -11.09 10.76
CA LEU A 131 27.39 -12.50 11.17
C LEU A 131 28.76 -13.16 11.33
N ALA A 132 29.77 -12.69 10.58
CA ALA A 132 31.15 -13.16 10.70
C ALA A 132 31.97 -12.37 11.76
N GLY A 133 31.36 -11.43 12.49
CA GLY A 133 32.05 -10.57 13.45
C GLY A 133 33.11 -9.65 12.82
N ARG A 134 32.99 -9.38 11.51
CA ARG A 134 33.90 -8.49 10.79
C ARG A 134 33.55 -7.04 11.09
N LYS A 135 34.55 -6.18 10.91
CA LYS A 135 34.35 -4.73 10.96
C LYS A 135 33.40 -4.31 9.84
N THR A 136 32.34 -3.60 10.20
CA THR A 136 31.38 -3.05 9.24
C THR A 136 32.01 -1.92 8.41
N VAL A 137 31.56 -1.79 7.17
CA VAL A 137 32.03 -0.76 6.23
C VAL A 137 31.60 0.65 6.67
N ILE A 138 30.44 0.75 7.33
CA ILE A 138 29.94 1.99 7.93
C ILE A 138 29.72 1.80 9.43
N SER A 139 29.83 2.88 10.20
CA SER A 139 29.49 2.85 11.63
C SER A 139 27.97 2.77 11.83
N ASP A 140 27.55 2.30 13.00
CA ASP A 140 26.13 2.27 13.38
C ASP A 140 25.48 3.64 13.24
N SER A 141 26.19 4.71 13.63
CA SER A 141 25.67 6.08 13.50
C SER A 141 25.44 6.51 12.05
N VAL A 142 26.26 6.02 11.11
CA VAL A 142 26.05 6.26 9.67
C VAL A 142 24.89 5.42 9.17
N ALA A 143 24.80 4.14 9.57
CA ALA A 143 23.69 3.26 9.22
C ALA A 143 22.34 3.84 9.69
N GLN A 144 22.26 4.31 10.93
CA GLN A 144 21.04 4.94 11.47
C GLN A 144 20.63 6.20 10.69
N ARG A 145 21.59 7.06 10.31
CA ARG A 145 21.28 8.22 9.45
C ARG A 145 20.79 7.81 8.07
N ALA A 146 21.38 6.79 7.47
CA ALA A 146 20.95 6.27 6.18
C ALA A 146 19.51 5.71 6.24
N LEU A 147 19.14 5.04 7.33
CA LEU A 147 17.77 4.55 7.56
C LEU A 147 16.77 5.69 7.81
N VAL A 148 17.16 6.75 8.51
CA VAL A 148 16.33 7.95 8.67
C VAL A 148 16.06 8.61 7.31
N VAL A 149 17.09 8.72 6.45
CA VAL A 149 16.91 9.23 5.08
C VAL A 149 16.02 8.32 4.27
N LEU A 150 16.21 7.00 4.34
CA LEU A 150 15.32 6.03 3.69
C LEU A 150 13.87 6.22 4.13
N GLN A 151 13.61 6.36 5.43
CA GLN A 151 12.27 6.58 5.96
C GLN A 151 11.63 7.88 5.44
N GLN A 152 12.40 8.96 5.34
CA GLN A 152 11.93 10.23 4.76
C GLN A 152 11.56 10.07 3.28
N VAL A 153 12.42 9.39 2.50
CA VAL A 153 12.15 9.12 1.09
C VAL A 153 10.90 8.23 0.93
N ILE A 154 10.70 7.23 1.79
CA ILE A 154 9.47 6.43 1.78
C ILE A 154 8.24 7.31 2.01
N VAL A 155 8.28 8.21 3.01
CA VAL A 155 7.16 9.13 3.31
C VAL A 155 6.88 10.05 2.13
N GLU A 156 7.91 10.65 1.53
CA GLU A 156 7.79 11.52 0.37
C GLU A 156 7.21 10.77 -0.84
N ARG A 157 7.80 9.62 -1.22
CA ARG A 157 7.34 8.81 -2.35
C ARG A 157 5.93 8.28 -2.17
N THR A 158 5.55 7.91 -0.95
CA THR A 158 4.17 7.53 -0.63
C THR A 158 3.23 8.71 -0.78
N GLY A 159 3.63 9.91 -0.33
CA GLY A 159 2.86 11.14 -0.50
C GLY A 159 2.64 11.49 -1.98
N ASP A 160 3.70 11.44 -2.78
CA ASP A 160 3.64 11.67 -4.24
C ASP A 160 2.72 10.66 -4.93
N PHE A 161 2.85 9.37 -4.59
CA PHE A 161 2.00 8.32 -5.14
C PHE A 161 0.52 8.56 -4.80
N VAL A 162 0.22 8.89 -3.54
CA VAL A 162 -1.15 9.20 -3.11
C VAL A 162 -1.70 10.44 -3.83
N ALA A 163 -0.89 11.49 -3.99
CA ALA A 163 -1.29 12.70 -4.70
C ALA A 163 -1.57 12.43 -6.18
N GLN A 164 -0.69 11.69 -6.86
CA GLN A 164 -0.87 11.29 -8.25
C GLN A 164 -2.12 10.43 -8.42
N PHE A 165 -2.30 9.43 -7.56
CA PHE A 165 -3.48 8.56 -7.59
C PHE A 165 -4.78 9.33 -7.32
N ALA A 166 -4.76 10.31 -6.41
CA ALA A 166 -5.91 11.17 -6.13
C ALA A 166 -6.29 12.06 -7.32
N GLU A 167 -5.29 12.58 -8.04
CA GLU A 167 -5.47 13.40 -9.23
C GLU A 167 -6.01 12.56 -10.41
N GLU A 168 -5.46 11.36 -10.60
CA GLU A 168 -5.94 10.40 -11.61
C GLU A 168 -7.38 9.95 -11.32
N SER A 169 -7.67 9.58 -10.07
CA SER A 169 -9.01 9.20 -9.64
C SER A 169 -10.01 10.33 -9.84
N LYS A 170 -9.60 11.58 -9.56
CA LYS A 170 -10.47 12.74 -9.80
C LYS A 170 -10.75 12.97 -11.28
N LYS A 171 -9.75 12.81 -12.15
CA LYS A 171 -9.93 12.88 -13.60
C LYS A 171 -10.85 11.79 -14.12
N GLU A 172 -10.68 10.56 -13.62
CA GLU A 172 -11.53 9.43 -13.98
C GLU A 172 -12.98 9.66 -13.54
N GLU A 173 -13.20 10.14 -12.30
CA GLU A 173 -14.52 10.52 -11.79
C GLU A 173 -15.20 11.57 -12.69
N VAL A 174 -14.51 12.68 -12.98
CA VAL A 174 -15.07 13.78 -13.78
C VAL A 174 -15.48 13.28 -15.17
N LYS A 175 -14.60 12.51 -15.81
CA LYS A 175 -14.90 11.92 -17.13
C LYS A 175 -16.08 10.96 -17.04
N PHE A 176 -16.07 10.05 -16.07
CA PHE A 176 -17.12 9.06 -15.88
C PHE A 176 -18.49 9.72 -15.70
N LEU A 177 -18.59 10.73 -14.82
CA LEU A 177 -19.87 11.42 -14.55
C LEU A 177 -20.37 12.20 -15.76
N ALA A 178 -19.47 12.85 -16.51
CA ALA A 178 -19.85 13.54 -17.74
C ALA A 178 -20.48 12.58 -18.76
N ASP A 179 -19.82 11.45 -19.01
CA ASP A 179 -20.32 10.43 -19.94
C ASP A 179 -21.59 9.76 -19.41
N ASN A 180 -21.61 9.40 -18.13
CA ASN A 180 -22.71 8.67 -17.50
C ASN A 180 -23.99 9.52 -17.39
N GLY A 181 -23.86 10.82 -17.14
CA GLY A 181 -24.99 11.74 -17.04
C GLY A 181 -25.78 11.89 -18.35
N THR A 182 -25.20 11.55 -19.50
CA THR A 182 -25.88 11.55 -20.80
C THR A 182 -26.64 10.26 -21.11
N LYS A 183 -26.47 9.22 -20.29
CA LYS A 183 -27.10 7.92 -20.56
C LYS A 183 -28.61 7.97 -20.29
N PRO A 184 -29.44 7.29 -21.11
CA PRO A 184 -30.87 7.21 -20.87
C PRO A 184 -31.20 6.69 -19.47
N GLY A 185 -32.12 7.36 -18.78
CA GLY A 185 -32.58 6.98 -17.44
C GLY A 185 -31.68 7.45 -16.29
N VAL A 186 -30.49 7.98 -16.57
CA VAL A 186 -29.65 8.61 -15.55
C VAL A 186 -30.15 10.04 -15.29
N LYS A 187 -30.31 10.38 -14.02
CA LYS A 187 -30.66 11.72 -13.54
C LYS A 187 -29.53 12.25 -12.67
N THR A 188 -29.30 13.56 -12.74
CA THR A 188 -28.30 14.26 -11.92
C THR A 188 -29.00 15.23 -10.99
N THR A 189 -28.69 15.18 -9.69
CA THR A 189 -29.21 16.12 -8.70
C THR A 189 -28.34 17.39 -8.64
N PRO A 190 -28.81 18.48 -8.00
CA PRO A 190 -28.01 19.70 -7.83
C PRO A 190 -26.69 19.49 -7.07
N SER A 191 -26.58 18.47 -6.21
CA SER A 191 -25.34 18.15 -5.48
C SER A 191 -24.29 17.44 -6.36
N GLY A 192 -24.70 16.98 -7.55
CA GLY A 192 -23.88 16.19 -8.46
C GLY A 192 -24.07 14.68 -8.31
N LEU A 193 -24.91 14.20 -7.39
CA LEU A 193 -25.29 12.79 -7.33
C LEU A 193 -25.97 12.39 -8.65
N GLN A 194 -25.51 11.30 -9.25
CA GLN A 194 -26.21 10.68 -10.37
C GLN A 194 -26.89 9.40 -9.93
N TYR A 195 -28.06 9.12 -10.48
CA TYR A 195 -28.78 7.89 -10.19
C TYR A 195 -29.64 7.44 -11.36
N GLN A 196 -29.98 6.15 -11.36
CA GLN A 196 -30.94 5.54 -12.27
C GLN A 196 -31.90 4.67 -11.45
N VAL A 197 -33.19 4.83 -11.69
CA VAL A 197 -34.21 3.98 -11.07
C VAL A 197 -34.30 2.67 -11.85
N LEU A 198 -34.04 1.55 -11.19
CA LEU A 198 -34.13 0.21 -11.78
C LEU A 198 -35.49 -0.43 -11.49
N ALA A 199 -36.04 -0.19 -10.30
CA ALA A 199 -37.39 -0.57 -9.91
C ALA A 199 -38.01 0.50 -9.04
N GLU A 200 -39.26 0.85 -9.33
CA GLU A 200 -40.02 1.80 -8.54
C GLU A 200 -40.54 1.15 -7.26
N GLY A 201 -40.55 1.94 -6.19
CA GLY A 201 -41.10 1.56 -4.89
C GLY A 201 -42.43 2.25 -4.62
N SER A 202 -43.01 1.98 -3.46
CA SER A 202 -44.24 2.62 -3.00
C SER A 202 -44.18 2.99 -1.53
N GLY A 203 -45.06 3.91 -1.10
CA GLY A 203 -45.05 4.47 0.25
C GLY A 203 -44.25 5.75 0.39
N ALA A 204 -44.08 6.18 1.64
CA ALA A 204 -43.36 7.40 2.00
C ALA A 204 -41.84 7.16 1.96
N SER A 205 -41.12 8.14 1.42
CA SER A 205 -39.65 8.17 1.50
C SER A 205 -39.20 8.42 2.95
N PRO A 206 -38.07 7.83 3.37
CA PRO A 206 -37.51 8.10 4.69
C PRO A 206 -37.04 9.55 4.80
N THR A 207 -36.99 10.05 6.01
CA THR A 207 -36.37 11.31 6.41
C THR A 207 -34.98 11.08 6.98
N ILE A 208 -34.21 12.16 7.18
CA ILE A 208 -32.86 12.09 7.75
C ILE A 208 -32.80 11.44 9.15
N LYS A 209 -33.92 11.44 9.89
CA LYS A 209 -34.01 10.90 11.26
C LYS A 209 -34.32 9.40 11.28
N ASP A 210 -34.73 8.84 10.15
CA ASP A 210 -35.21 7.47 10.10
C ASP A 210 -34.04 6.48 10.00
N SER A 211 -34.36 5.21 10.30
CA SER A 211 -33.51 4.08 9.99
C SER A 211 -34.15 3.24 8.91
N VAL A 212 -33.35 2.64 8.03
CA VAL A 212 -33.83 1.84 6.90
C VAL A 212 -33.17 0.48 6.87
N SER A 213 -33.85 -0.49 6.28
CA SER A 213 -33.24 -1.77 5.90
C SER A 213 -32.96 -1.75 4.41
N VAL A 214 -31.72 -2.04 4.04
CA VAL A 214 -31.27 -2.02 2.64
C VAL A 214 -30.53 -3.30 2.26
N ARG A 215 -30.50 -3.58 0.96
CA ARG A 215 -29.42 -4.38 0.35
C ARG A 215 -28.58 -3.49 -0.52
N CYS A 216 -27.28 -3.71 -0.53
CA CYS A 216 -26.39 -2.95 -1.40
C CYS A 216 -25.28 -3.81 -2.00
N LEU A 217 -24.81 -3.36 -3.16
CA LEU A 217 -23.57 -3.77 -3.79
C LEU A 217 -22.82 -2.51 -4.22
N GLY A 218 -21.70 -2.23 -3.56
CA GLY A 218 -20.80 -1.10 -3.81
C GLY A 218 -19.55 -1.54 -4.57
N LYS A 219 -19.28 -0.87 -5.69
CA LYS A 219 -18.08 -1.10 -6.52
C LYS A 219 -17.46 0.20 -7.01
N LEU A 220 -16.16 0.17 -7.27
CA LEU A 220 -15.44 1.26 -7.94
C LEU A 220 -15.66 1.21 -9.47
N ILE A 221 -15.23 2.25 -10.18
CA ILE A 221 -15.29 2.32 -11.66
C ILE A 221 -14.60 1.12 -12.31
N ASN A 222 -13.46 0.69 -11.77
CA ASN A 222 -12.69 -0.47 -12.24
C ASN A 222 -13.35 -1.83 -11.93
N GLY A 223 -14.52 -1.85 -11.27
CA GLY A 223 -15.25 -3.07 -10.92
C GLY A 223 -14.88 -3.70 -9.58
N THR A 224 -13.88 -3.19 -8.85
CA THR A 224 -13.55 -3.68 -7.51
C THR A 224 -14.74 -3.52 -6.56
N ILE A 225 -15.26 -4.63 -6.05
CA ILE A 225 -16.31 -4.66 -5.03
C ILE A 225 -15.66 -4.36 -3.68
N PHE A 226 -16.18 -3.36 -2.98
CA PHE A 226 -15.67 -2.96 -1.66
C PHE A 226 -16.70 -3.13 -0.54
N ASP A 227 -17.98 -3.22 -0.89
CA ASP A 227 -19.11 -3.37 0.03
C ASP A 227 -20.20 -4.21 -0.63
N GLN A 228 -20.75 -5.17 0.11
CA GLN A 228 -21.81 -6.04 -0.38
C GLN A 228 -22.61 -6.61 0.79
N THR A 229 -23.93 -6.55 0.68
CA THR A 229 -24.83 -7.28 1.58
C THR A 229 -24.92 -8.74 1.16
N GLU A 230 -24.78 -9.67 2.11
CA GLU A 230 -24.98 -11.10 1.86
C GLU A 230 -26.36 -11.40 1.26
N GLU A 231 -26.42 -12.38 0.37
CA GLU A 231 -27.66 -12.77 -0.30
C GLU A 231 -28.75 -13.18 0.71
N GLY A 232 -29.97 -12.73 0.45
CA GLY A 232 -31.11 -12.95 1.35
C GLY A 232 -31.10 -12.10 2.63
N LYS A 233 -29.99 -11.47 3.01
CA LYS A 233 -29.90 -10.60 4.19
C LYS A 233 -30.19 -9.14 3.86
N SER A 234 -30.30 -8.32 4.91
CA SER A 234 -30.43 -6.87 4.83
C SER A 234 -29.65 -6.22 5.94
N VAL A 235 -29.12 -5.03 5.71
CA VAL A 235 -28.41 -4.25 6.72
C VAL A 235 -29.29 -3.08 7.16
N LYS A 236 -29.34 -2.84 8.47
CA LYS A 236 -29.97 -1.65 9.03
C LYS A 236 -28.97 -0.50 9.04
N CYS A 237 -29.35 0.66 8.52
CA CYS A 237 -28.56 1.87 8.60
C CYS A 237 -29.43 3.07 8.95
N ALA A 238 -28.88 4.00 9.73
CA ALA A 238 -29.50 5.30 9.96
C ALA A 238 -29.25 6.19 8.74
N VAL A 239 -30.26 6.92 8.24
CA VAL A 239 -30.10 7.77 7.05
C VAL A 239 -29.05 8.86 7.28
N ALA A 240 -28.91 9.37 8.50
CA ALA A 240 -27.85 10.33 8.87
C ALA A 240 -26.45 9.69 9.09
N GLY A 241 -26.36 8.36 9.17
CA GLY A 241 -25.12 7.65 9.53
C GLY A 241 -24.31 7.15 8.33
N VAL A 242 -24.75 7.44 7.10
CA VAL A 242 -24.12 7.02 5.86
C VAL A 242 -23.50 8.22 5.12
N VAL A 243 -22.73 7.96 4.06
CA VAL A 243 -22.11 9.04 3.27
C VAL A 243 -23.18 9.96 2.65
N PRO A 244 -22.89 11.26 2.42
CA PRO A 244 -23.89 12.23 2.00
C PRO A 244 -24.72 11.82 0.77
N GLY A 245 -24.09 11.21 -0.24
CA GLY A 245 -24.79 10.75 -1.44
C GLY A 245 -25.77 9.61 -1.18
N TRP A 246 -25.49 8.74 -0.21
CA TRP A 246 -26.45 7.74 0.26
C TRP A 246 -27.61 8.40 0.99
N SER A 247 -27.34 9.31 1.93
CA SER A 247 -28.38 10.01 2.68
C SER A 247 -29.35 10.75 1.74
N GLU A 248 -28.79 11.47 0.75
CA GLU A 248 -29.57 12.16 -0.27
C GLU A 248 -30.43 11.18 -1.09
N ALA A 249 -29.84 10.09 -1.61
CA ALA A 249 -30.56 9.09 -2.39
C ALA A 249 -31.69 8.44 -1.60
N LEU A 250 -31.42 7.99 -0.37
CA LEU A 250 -32.40 7.31 0.46
C LEU A 250 -33.63 8.17 0.72
N MET A 251 -33.46 9.47 0.98
CA MET A 251 -34.58 10.39 1.18
C MET A 251 -35.43 10.66 -0.08
N MET A 252 -34.94 10.29 -1.26
CA MET A 252 -35.71 10.32 -2.52
C MET A 252 -36.28 8.95 -2.90
N MET A 253 -35.71 7.87 -2.36
CA MET A 253 -36.16 6.50 -2.61
C MET A 253 -37.46 6.20 -1.87
N LYS A 254 -38.25 5.27 -2.41
CA LYS A 254 -39.43 4.70 -1.74
C LYS A 254 -39.17 3.26 -1.33
N PRO A 255 -39.77 2.75 -0.26
CA PRO A 255 -39.72 1.32 0.08
C PRO A 255 -40.05 0.41 -1.12
N GLY A 256 -39.28 -0.65 -1.28
CA GLY A 256 -39.31 -1.57 -2.41
C GLY A 256 -38.57 -1.09 -3.67
N SER A 257 -38.07 0.15 -3.70
CA SER A 257 -37.34 0.65 -4.87
C SER A 257 -35.93 0.09 -4.95
N LYS A 258 -35.44 -0.05 -6.18
CA LYS A 258 -34.07 -0.44 -6.49
C LYS A 258 -33.43 0.58 -7.41
N TRP A 259 -32.33 1.17 -6.98
CA TRP A 259 -31.64 2.25 -7.69
C TRP A 259 -30.18 1.88 -7.94
N LEU A 260 -29.63 2.41 -9.02
CA LEU A 260 -28.20 2.46 -9.28
C LEU A 260 -27.72 3.88 -9.04
N LEU A 261 -26.83 4.07 -8.06
CA LEU A 261 -26.25 5.35 -7.68
C LEU A 261 -24.83 5.45 -8.21
N TYR A 262 -24.44 6.66 -8.62
CA TYR A 262 -23.07 7.03 -8.94
C TYR A 262 -22.72 8.24 -8.07
N ILE A 263 -21.98 7.96 -7.01
CA ILE A 263 -21.71 8.89 -5.93
C ILE A 263 -20.34 9.52 -6.16
N PRO A 264 -20.28 10.82 -6.53
CA PRO A 264 -18.99 11.50 -6.65
C PRO A 264 -18.30 11.54 -5.29
N SER A 265 -16.98 11.55 -5.30
CA SER A 265 -16.14 11.46 -4.11
C SER A 265 -16.45 12.53 -3.05
N ASN A 266 -16.85 13.74 -3.44
CA ASN A 266 -17.25 14.80 -2.50
C ASN A 266 -18.56 14.49 -1.74
N LEU A 267 -19.42 13.62 -2.27
CA LEU A 267 -20.60 13.07 -1.59
C LEU A 267 -20.31 11.70 -0.96
N GLY A 268 -19.04 11.29 -0.96
CA GLY A 268 -18.54 10.02 -0.49
C GLY A 268 -17.44 10.19 0.56
N TYR A 269 -16.28 9.59 0.30
CA TYR A 269 -15.12 9.60 1.20
C TYR A 269 -14.05 10.66 0.85
N GLY A 270 -14.26 11.43 -0.22
CA GLY A 270 -13.42 12.56 -0.60
C GLY A 270 -11.95 12.22 -0.85
N SER A 271 -11.08 13.20 -0.60
CA SER A 271 -9.64 13.12 -0.84
C SER A 271 -8.89 12.22 0.15
N ARG A 272 -9.54 11.74 1.22
CA ARG A 272 -8.92 10.83 2.18
C ARG A 272 -9.12 9.36 1.83
N GLY A 273 -10.15 9.04 1.04
CA GLY A 273 -10.59 7.65 0.88
C GLY A 273 -11.27 7.10 2.14
N GLY A 274 -11.66 5.82 2.10
CA GLY A 274 -12.52 5.21 3.11
C GLY A 274 -12.40 3.70 3.24
N LEU A 275 -13.19 3.12 4.16
CA LEU A 275 -13.31 1.69 4.41
C LEU A 275 -11.98 0.94 4.59
N GLY A 276 -11.09 1.48 5.42
CA GLY A 276 -9.80 0.85 5.71
C GLY A 276 -8.87 0.74 4.50
N GLY A 277 -8.99 1.67 3.54
CA GLY A 277 -8.15 1.72 2.33
C GLY A 277 -8.73 0.99 1.13
N LYS A 278 -9.91 0.38 1.24
CA LYS A 278 -10.61 -0.23 0.09
C LYS A 278 -11.09 0.81 -0.94
N ILE A 279 -11.32 2.04 -0.48
CA ILE A 279 -11.67 3.17 -1.34
C ILE A 279 -10.53 4.19 -1.20
N GLY A 280 -9.83 4.42 -2.30
CA GLY A 280 -8.78 5.40 -2.39
C GLY A 280 -9.29 6.84 -2.51
N PRO A 281 -8.38 7.82 -2.51
CA PRO A 281 -8.71 9.24 -2.57
C PRO A 281 -9.43 9.60 -3.87
N ASN A 282 -10.46 10.44 -3.76
CA ASN A 282 -11.26 10.97 -4.89
C ASN A 282 -11.88 9.90 -5.79
N GLN A 283 -12.10 8.68 -5.28
CA GLN A 283 -12.75 7.64 -6.06
C GLN A 283 -14.28 7.77 -6.01
N LEU A 284 -14.88 7.72 -7.20
CA LEU A 284 -16.32 7.59 -7.38
C LEU A 284 -16.78 6.19 -6.97
N MET A 285 -17.95 6.12 -6.34
CA MET A 285 -18.57 4.86 -5.93
C MET A 285 -19.83 4.60 -6.76
N ILE A 286 -19.97 3.37 -7.23
CA ILE A 286 -21.17 2.89 -7.91
C ILE A 286 -21.88 1.94 -6.97
N TYR A 287 -23.13 2.24 -6.64
CA TYR A 287 -23.92 1.44 -5.71
C TYR A 287 -25.22 0.99 -6.35
N GLU A 288 -25.46 -0.31 -6.36
CA GLU A 288 -26.82 -0.83 -6.51
C GLU A 288 -27.44 -0.92 -5.12
N ILE A 289 -28.55 -0.21 -4.88
CA ILE A 289 -29.24 -0.18 -3.58
C ILE A 289 -30.69 -0.59 -3.77
N GLU A 290 -31.14 -1.53 -2.94
CA GLU A 290 -32.53 -1.87 -2.74
C GLU A 290 -32.98 -1.35 -1.36
N LEU A 291 -33.92 -0.41 -1.34
CA LEU A 291 -34.55 0.06 -0.09
C LEU A 291 -35.67 -0.91 0.27
N ILE A 292 -35.45 -1.79 1.25
CA ILE A 292 -36.43 -2.81 1.62
C ILE A 292 -37.58 -2.18 2.40
N ARG A 293 -37.26 -1.40 3.44
CA ARG A 293 -38.26 -0.71 4.27
C ARG A 293 -37.66 0.42 5.09
N VAL A 294 -38.53 1.32 5.54
CA VAL A 294 -38.26 2.28 6.63
C VAL A 294 -38.65 1.63 7.96
N ASN A 295 -37.86 1.83 9.01
CA ASN A 295 -38.03 1.26 10.35
C ASN A 295 -38.40 2.33 11.38
#